data_AF-A0A5C6P138-F1
#
_entry.id   AF-A0A5C6P138-F1
#
_cell.length_a   1.000
_cell.length_b   1.000
_cell.length_c   1.000
_cell.angle_alpha   90.00
_cell.angle_beta   90.00
_cell.angle_gamma   90.00
#
_symmetry.space_group_name_H-M   'P 1'
#
loop_
_entity.id
_entity.type
_entity.pdbx_description
1 polymer ?
#
loop_
_entity_poly.entity_id
_entity_poly.type
_entity_poly.pdbx_seq_one_letter_code
_entity_poly.pdbx_strand_id
1 'polypeptide(L)'
;MENFDEVDQSQVRERLKMRIGVLEECVKSFELECKSGSETTVRLTAELDRERRKVASSSAAFDSLKLELHDLVAGRRDMEMEKETLLERVEASKRVIEAGRRESLCLEKQVKELERRLQQSHGETRAAEERLQAFLGKVASLLQVKSETVVVPTERDVLHVVENLCNERLSNMEARLARVSEQLSEQTELHHSAAQRAELAERQVHDLRQRLHMAETELLTAHVQRDGLRQSKEHYEGFVEQLSERMNIENIAADLSFDMTLKLIQSRVQQLIQQEAAALVESRHLTSSLQRKLKSQKDQLESKGLHVQLLRKKVSELEEEKKRHSGEEDNAHREVKKLQKRLERLQNELRATKVSNTELKAQMSHTNELKVEGRGVQAGDKSRGSFSASF
;
A
#
# COMPACT_ATOMS: atom_id res chain seq x y z
N MET A 1 -60.37 58.23 -31.55
CA MET A 1 -59.35 57.90 -30.53
C MET A 1 -58.96 56.42 -30.55
N GLU A 2 -59.63 55.54 -31.30
CA GLU A 2 -59.36 54.09 -31.30
C GLU A 2 -58.17 53.64 -32.19
N ASN A 3 -57.77 54.42 -33.20
CA ASN A 3 -56.65 54.04 -34.10
C ASN A 3 -55.24 54.13 -33.48
N PHE A 4 -55.07 54.83 -32.36
CA PHE A 4 -53.75 54.98 -31.72
C PHE A 4 -53.38 53.77 -30.85
N ASP A 5 -54.37 53.15 -30.18
CA ASP A 5 -54.16 51.96 -29.33
C ASP A 5 -53.86 50.71 -30.17
N GLU A 6 -54.44 50.60 -31.37
CA GLU A 6 -54.23 49.44 -32.25
C GLU A 6 -52.83 49.45 -32.90
N VAL A 7 -52.31 50.64 -33.21
CA VAL A 7 -50.95 50.83 -33.73
C VAL A 7 -49.90 50.54 -32.66
N ASP A 8 -50.12 50.96 -31.41
CA ASP A 8 -49.19 50.68 -30.31
C ASP A 8 -49.20 49.17 -29.94
N GLN A 9 -50.37 48.53 -29.92
CA GLN A 9 -50.47 47.07 -29.77
C GLN A 9 -49.79 46.30 -30.91
N SER A 10 -49.88 46.79 -32.15
CA SER A 10 -49.17 46.20 -33.30
C SER A 10 -47.65 46.30 -33.14
N GLN A 11 -47.13 47.46 -32.73
CA GLN A 11 -45.70 47.66 -32.49
C GLN A 11 -45.16 46.82 -31.33
N VAL A 12 -45.93 46.67 -30.24
CA VAL A 12 -45.58 45.79 -29.11
C VAL A 12 -45.56 44.34 -29.57
N ARG A 13 -46.53 43.90 -30.38
CA ARG A 13 -46.59 42.54 -30.93
C ARG A 13 -45.41 42.25 -31.86
N GLU A 14 -45.01 43.22 -32.67
CA GLU A 14 -43.86 43.09 -33.57
C GLU A 14 -42.53 43.04 -32.79
N ARG A 15 -42.37 43.87 -31.74
CA ARG A 15 -41.23 43.79 -30.82
C ARG A 15 -41.17 42.44 -30.09
N LEU A 16 -42.30 41.90 -29.65
CA LEU A 16 -42.36 40.57 -29.03
C LEU A 16 -41.97 39.46 -30.01
N LYS A 17 -42.44 39.53 -31.26
CA LYS A 17 -42.04 38.58 -32.31
C LYS A 17 -40.54 38.63 -32.59
N MET A 18 -39.97 39.83 -32.69
CA MET A 18 -38.51 39.99 -32.85
C MET A 18 -37.74 39.44 -31.65
N ARG A 19 -38.22 39.70 -30.41
CA ARG A 19 -37.63 39.15 -29.18
C ARG A 19 -37.68 37.62 -29.15
N ILE A 20 -38.80 37.03 -29.55
CA ILE A 20 -38.97 35.57 -29.65
C ILE A 20 -38.01 34.99 -30.68
N GLY A 21 -37.91 35.60 -31.87
CA GLY A 21 -36.98 35.15 -32.91
C GLY A 21 -35.51 35.15 -32.45
N VAL A 22 -35.08 36.22 -31.77
CA VAL A 22 -33.72 36.30 -31.18
C VAL A 22 -33.51 35.21 -30.12
N LEU A 23 -34.49 34.99 -29.23
CA LEU A 23 -34.40 33.94 -28.22
C LEU A 23 -34.35 32.54 -28.83
N GLU A 24 -35.13 32.27 -29.87
CA GLU A 24 -35.10 31.00 -30.60
C GLU A 24 -33.75 30.76 -31.29
N GLU A 25 -33.16 31.81 -31.89
CA GLU A 25 -31.83 31.73 -32.49
C GLU A 25 -30.74 31.51 -31.44
N CYS A 26 -30.81 32.19 -30.29
CA CYS A 26 -29.90 31.96 -29.16
C CYS A 26 -30.01 30.54 -28.59
N VAL A 27 -31.22 29.98 -28.50
CA VAL A 27 -31.43 28.59 -28.07
C VAL A 27 -30.81 27.62 -29.08
N LYS A 28 -31.04 27.82 -30.38
CA LYS A 28 -30.46 26.99 -31.44
C LYS A 28 -28.92 27.04 -31.44
N SER A 29 -28.32 28.23 -31.27
CA SER A 29 -26.87 28.36 -31.19
C SER A 29 -26.30 27.63 -29.97
N PHE A 30 -26.96 27.75 -28.82
CA PHE A 30 -26.55 27.05 -27.60
C PHE A 30 -26.69 25.53 -27.72
N GLU A 31 -27.75 25.02 -28.35
CA GLU A 31 -27.92 23.59 -28.60
C GLU A 31 -26.81 23.02 -29.49
N LEU A 32 -26.41 23.75 -30.53
CA LEU A 32 -25.30 23.36 -31.40
C LEU A 32 -23.96 23.38 -30.65
N GLU A 33 -23.73 24.39 -29.81
CA GLU A 33 -22.54 24.48 -28.97
C GLU A 33 -22.49 23.34 -27.93
N CYS A 34 -23.62 23.03 -27.27
CA CYS A 34 -23.73 21.88 -26.37
C CYS A 34 -23.48 20.55 -27.08
N LYS A 35 -23.99 20.36 -28.31
CA LYS A 35 -23.73 19.16 -29.11
C LYS A 35 -22.24 19.03 -29.43
N SER A 36 -21.62 20.08 -29.95
CA SER A 36 -20.18 20.14 -30.23
C SER A 36 -19.32 19.87 -28.98
N GLY A 37 -19.70 20.47 -27.84
CA GLY A 37 -19.05 20.24 -26.54
C GLY A 37 -19.18 18.78 -26.07
N SER A 38 -20.37 18.19 -26.22
CA SER A 38 -20.63 16.79 -25.86
C SER A 38 -19.83 15.82 -26.72
N GLU A 39 -19.75 16.05 -28.04
CA GLU A 39 -18.96 15.24 -28.97
C GLU A 39 -17.46 15.31 -28.64
N THR A 40 -16.97 16.51 -28.30
CA THR A 40 -15.57 16.70 -27.88
C THR A 40 -15.27 15.95 -26.60
N THR A 41 -16.17 15.99 -25.62
CA THR A 41 -16.00 15.25 -24.36
C THR A 41 -15.98 13.75 -24.63
N VAL A 42 -16.90 13.21 -25.43
CA VAL A 42 -16.93 11.80 -25.79
C VAL A 42 -15.65 11.36 -26.50
N ARG A 43 -15.14 12.17 -27.44
CA ARG A 43 -13.86 11.89 -28.13
C ARG A 43 -12.70 11.84 -27.15
N LEU A 44 -12.58 12.83 -26.27
CA LEU A 44 -11.51 12.89 -25.26
C LEU A 44 -11.60 11.73 -24.26
N THR A 45 -12.81 11.32 -23.86
CA THR A 45 -13.00 10.13 -23.02
C THR A 45 -12.52 8.86 -23.74
N ALA A 46 -12.84 8.71 -25.03
CA ALA A 46 -12.40 7.56 -25.82
C ALA A 46 -10.88 7.55 -26.08
N GLU A 47 -10.25 8.71 -26.18
CA GLU A 47 -8.79 8.86 -26.24
C GLU A 47 -8.14 8.51 -24.89
N LEU A 48 -8.69 9.00 -23.78
CA LEU A 48 -8.24 8.67 -22.41
C LEU A 48 -8.32 7.16 -22.14
N ASP A 49 -9.40 6.50 -22.53
CA ASP A 49 -9.57 5.05 -22.35
C ASP A 49 -8.66 4.22 -23.26
N ARG A 50 -8.26 4.75 -24.42
CA ARG A 50 -7.20 4.13 -25.24
C ARG A 50 -5.85 4.23 -24.56
N GLU A 51 -5.49 5.40 -24.05
CA GLU A 51 -4.22 5.59 -23.35
C GLU A 51 -4.14 4.77 -22.05
N ARG A 52 -5.23 4.71 -21.27
CA ARG A 52 -5.30 3.83 -20.09
C ARG A 52 -5.04 2.37 -20.44
N ARG A 53 -5.61 1.87 -21.54
CA ARG A 53 -5.36 0.49 -21.99
C ARG A 53 -3.91 0.27 -22.42
N LYS A 54 -3.30 1.24 -23.13
CA LYS A 54 -1.87 1.16 -23.49
C LYS A 54 -0.99 1.13 -22.24
N VAL A 55 -1.23 2.02 -21.27
CA VAL A 55 -0.50 2.06 -20.00
C VAL A 55 -0.65 0.74 -19.24
N ALA A 56 -1.87 0.20 -19.14
CA ALA A 56 -2.11 -1.10 -18.50
C ALA A 56 -1.35 -2.24 -19.21
N SER A 57 -1.39 -2.29 -20.54
CA SER A 57 -0.65 -3.31 -21.32
C SER A 57 0.87 -3.17 -21.19
N SER A 58 1.38 -1.94 -21.15
CA SER A 58 2.81 -1.66 -20.97
C SER A 58 3.27 -2.02 -19.57
N SER A 59 2.45 -1.75 -18.55
CA SER A 59 2.73 -2.16 -17.16
C SER A 59 2.81 -3.68 -17.05
N ALA A 60 1.84 -4.41 -17.61
CA ALA A 60 1.85 -5.87 -17.60
C ALA A 60 3.07 -6.47 -18.32
N ALA A 61 3.47 -5.88 -19.47
CA ALA A 61 4.67 -6.30 -20.18
C ALA A 61 5.95 -6.04 -19.36
N PHE A 62 6.02 -4.91 -18.67
CA PHE A 62 7.14 -4.57 -17.79
C PHE A 62 7.24 -5.51 -16.59
N ASP A 63 6.13 -5.87 -15.98
CA ASP A 63 6.10 -6.84 -14.88
C ASP A 63 6.54 -8.24 -15.33
N SER A 64 6.16 -8.66 -16.55
CA SER A 64 6.66 -9.90 -17.17
C SER A 64 8.17 -9.87 -17.36
N LEU A 65 8.72 -8.78 -17.90
CA LEU A 65 10.16 -8.62 -18.10
C LEU A 65 10.94 -8.58 -16.78
N LYS A 66 10.36 -8.00 -15.72
CA LYS A 66 10.94 -8.03 -14.37
C LYS A 66 11.04 -9.46 -13.84
N LEU A 67 10.01 -10.28 -14.04
CA LEU A 67 10.03 -11.68 -13.62
C LEU A 67 11.10 -12.47 -14.39
N GLU A 68 11.14 -12.33 -15.71
CA GLU A 68 12.17 -12.96 -16.54
C GLU A 68 13.60 -12.53 -16.14
N LEU A 69 13.80 -11.25 -15.81
CA LEU A 69 15.08 -10.76 -15.32
C LEU A 69 15.46 -11.41 -13.98
N HIS A 70 14.50 -11.55 -13.06
CA HIS A 70 14.73 -12.22 -11.78
C HIS A 70 15.15 -13.69 -11.99
N ASP A 71 14.46 -14.41 -12.87
CA ASP A 71 14.75 -15.81 -13.20
C ASP A 71 16.13 -15.96 -13.85
N LEU A 72 16.47 -15.09 -14.82
CA LEU A 72 17.79 -15.08 -15.45
C LEU A 72 18.91 -14.75 -14.45
N VAL A 73 18.65 -13.84 -13.52
CA VAL A 73 19.61 -13.47 -12.48
C VAL A 73 19.79 -14.59 -11.45
N ALA A 74 18.73 -15.34 -11.12
CA ALA A 74 18.83 -16.56 -10.30
C ALA A 74 19.65 -17.64 -11.03
N GLY A 75 19.31 -17.96 -12.27
CA GLY A 75 20.03 -18.95 -13.07
C GLY A 75 21.50 -18.60 -13.28
N ARG A 76 21.86 -17.32 -13.44
CA ARG A 76 23.26 -16.88 -13.50
C ARG A 76 24.02 -17.21 -12.21
N ARG A 77 23.40 -17.00 -11.04
CA ARG A 77 24.04 -17.32 -9.75
C ARG A 77 24.27 -18.81 -9.59
N ASP A 78 23.33 -19.65 -10.01
CA ASP A 78 23.49 -21.10 -9.97
C ASP A 78 24.66 -21.56 -10.85
N MET A 79 24.77 -20.99 -12.05
CA MET A 79 25.88 -21.27 -12.97
C MET A 79 27.23 -20.74 -12.43
N GLU A 80 27.25 -19.60 -11.74
CA GLU A 80 28.44 -19.08 -11.07
C GLU A 80 28.90 -20.02 -9.95
N MET A 81 27.98 -20.51 -9.11
CA MET A 81 28.30 -21.51 -8.08
C MET A 81 28.82 -22.82 -8.69
N GLU A 82 28.19 -23.33 -9.76
CA GLU A 82 28.67 -24.54 -10.43
C GLU A 82 30.08 -24.34 -11.00
N LYS A 83 30.33 -23.20 -11.66
CA LYS A 83 31.66 -22.84 -12.16
C LYS A 83 32.72 -22.83 -11.05
N GLU A 84 32.42 -22.25 -9.90
CA GLU A 84 33.34 -22.23 -8.75
C GLU A 84 33.65 -23.65 -8.26
N THR A 85 32.64 -24.50 -8.08
CA THR A 85 32.86 -25.90 -7.66
C THR A 85 33.67 -26.70 -8.69
N LEU A 86 33.45 -26.47 -9.99
CA LEU A 86 34.24 -27.10 -11.05
C LEU A 86 35.69 -26.63 -11.04
N LEU A 87 35.94 -25.34 -10.79
CA LEU A 87 37.29 -24.80 -10.65
C LEU A 87 38.02 -25.44 -9.45
N GLU A 88 37.36 -25.54 -8.30
CA GLU A 88 37.91 -26.22 -7.12
C GLU A 88 38.27 -27.68 -7.39
N ARG A 89 37.40 -28.41 -8.10
CA ARG A 89 37.66 -29.80 -8.52
C ARG A 89 38.83 -29.93 -9.47
N VAL A 90 38.97 -29.00 -10.42
CA VAL A 90 40.11 -28.95 -11.34
C VAL A 90 41.40 -28.68 -10.56
N GLU A 91 41.38 -27.76 -9.60
CA GLU A 91 42.54 -27.44 -8.77
C GLU A 91 42.94 -28.60 -7.84
N ALA A 92 41.96 -29.30 -7.26
CA ALA A 92 42.20 -30.54 -6.53
C ALA A 92 42.83 -31.62 -7.43
N SER A 93 42.31 -31.80 -8.64
CA SER A 93 42.84 -32.77 -9.60
C SER A 93 44.27 -32.43 -10.02
N LYS A 94 44.58 -31.15 -10.24
CA LYS A 94 45.95 -30.67 -10.52
C LYS A 94 46.90 -31.05 -9.38
N ARG A 95 46.52 -30.80 -8.12
CA ARG A 95 47.34 -31.16 -6.95
C ARG A 95 47.63 -32.66 -6.87
N VAL A 96 46.63 -33.51 -7.17
CA VAL A 96 46.81 -34.98 -7.21
C VAL A 96 47.77 -35.38 -8.33
N ILE A 97 47.61 -34.83 -9.54
CA ILE A 97 48.51 -35.11 -10.67
C ILE A 97 49.95 -34.70 -10.34
N GLU A 98 50.15 -33.54 -9.72
CA GLU A 98 51.47 -33.09 -9.30
C GLU A 98 52.08 -34.00 -8.23
N ALA A 99 51.29 -34.47 -7.26
CA ALA A 99 51.74 -35.42 -6.26
C ALA A 99 52.20 -36.74 -6.92
N GLY A 100 51.40 -37.29 -7.83
CA GLY A 100 51.77 -38.48 -8.59
C GLY A 100 53.02 -38.30 -9.44
N ARG A 101 53.20 -37.12 -10.07
CA ARG A 101 54.45 -36.78 -10.80
C ARG A 101 55.67 -36.76 -9.87
N ARG A 102 55.55 -36.20 -8.67
CA ARG A 102 56.65 -36.18 -7.67
C ARG A 102 57.01 -37.59 -7.21
N GLU A 103 56.01 -38.43 -6.99
CA GLU A 103 56.21 -39.84 -6.61
C GLU A 103 56.89 -40.63 -7.74
N SER A 104 56.41 -40.49 -8.99
CA SER A 104 57.03 -41.12 -10.17
C SER A 104 58.50 -40.74 -10.30
N LEU A 105 58.84 -39.46 -10.12
CA LEU A 105 60.22 -38.98 -10.15
C LEU A 105 61.08 -39.59 -9.02
N CYS A 106 60.50 -39.80 -7.83
CA CYS A 106 61.18 -40.45 -6.72
C CYS A 106 61.46 -41.92 -7.04
N LEU A 107 60.45 -42.65 -7.54
CA LEU A 107 60.58 -44.05 -7.94
C LEU A 107 61.60 -44.23 -9.07
N GLU A 108 61.61 -43.36 -10.09
CA GLU A 108 62.63 -43.39 -11.15
C GLU A 108 64.05 -43.25 -10.59
N LYS A 109 64.27 -42.38 -9.59
CA LYS A 109 65.57 -42.24 -8.93
C LYS A 109 65.95 -43.52 -8.17
N GLN A 110 65.00 -44.16 -7.51
CA GLN A 110 65.23 -45.43 -6.81
C GLN A 110 65.56 -46.56 -7.77
N VAL A 111 64.86 -46.66 -8.91
CA VAL A 111 65.14 -47.65 -9.95
C VAL A 111 66.56 -47.49 -10.49
N LYS A 112 66.96 -46.26 -10.85
CA LYS A 112 68.33 -45.96 -11.32
C LYS A 112 69.40 -46.33 -10.29
N GLU A 113 69.13 -46.08 -9.02
CA GLU A 113 70.04 -46.44 -7.93
C GLU A 113 70.16 -47.96 -7.73
N LEU A 114 69.04 -48.70 -7.84
CA LEU A 114 69.03 -50.16 -7.78
C LEU A 114 69.75 -50.78 -8.98
N GLU A 115 69.56 -50.26 -10.19
CA GLU A 115 70.29 -50.68 -11.39
C GLU A 115 71.80 -50.51 -11.21
N ARG A 116 72.23 -49.38 -10.66
CA ARG A 116 73.64 -49.11 -10.35
C ARG A 116 74.21 -50.11 -9.34
N ARG A 117 73.46 -50.43 -8.26
CA ARG A 117 73.87 -51.43 -7.25
C ARG A 117 73.93 -52.83 -7.84
N LEU A 118 72.98 -53.19 -8.70
CA LEU A 118 72.95 -54.48 -9.37
C LEU A 118 74.17 -54.64 -10.28
N GLN A 119 74.50 -53.62 -11.08
CA GLN A 119 75.71 -53.62 -11.92
C GLN A 119 76.99 -53.76 -11.09
N GLN A 120 77.08 -53.06 -9.96
CA GLN A 120 78.21 -53.17 -9.05
C GLN A 120 78.35 -54.59 -8.48
N SER A 121 77.27 -55.15 -7.95
CA SER A 121 77.24 -56.52 -7.40
C SER A 121 77.58 -57.57 -8.46
N HIS A 122 77.11 -57.39 -9.69
CA HIS A 122 77.43 -58.27 -10.81
C HIS A 122 78.92 -58.20 -11.20
N GLY A 123 79.52 -57.02 -11.13
CA GLY A 123 80.97 -56.85 -11.31
C GLY A 123 81.78 -57.53 -10.21
N GLU A 124 81.35 -57.41 -8.96
CA GLU A 124 82.00 -58.05 -7.80
C GLU A 124 81.90 -59.58 -7.85
N THR A 125 80.72 -60.12 -8.22
CA THR A 125 80.52 -61.57 -8.39
C THR A 125 81.35 -62.12 -9.54
N ARG A 126 81.38 -61.47 -10.71
CA ARG A 126 82.27 -61.86 -11.82
C ARG A 126 83.74 -61.87 -11.39
N ALA A 127 84.20 -60.83 -10.70
CA ALA A 127 85.58 -60.78 -10.21
C ALA A 127 85.88 -61.90 -9.19
N ALA A 128 84.92 -62.27 -8.36
CA ALA A 128 85.05 -63.41 -7.44
C ALA A 128 85.07 -64.76 -8.18
N GLU A 129 84.23 -64.94 -9.18
CA GLU A 129 84.20 -66.13 -10.06
C GLU A 129 85.53 -66.31 -10.80
N GLU A 130 86.08 -65.24 -11.38
CA GLU A 130 87.39 -65.24 -12.05
C GLU A 130 88.50 -65.67 -11.08
N ARG A 131 88.50 -65.14 -9.84
CA ARG A 131 89.45 -65.56 -8.80
C ARG A 131 89.28 -67.03 -8.42
N LEU A 132 88.04 -67.51 -8.31
CA LEU A 132 87.74 -68.91 -7.99
C LEU A 132 88.22 -69.84 -9.12
N GLN A 133 87.96 -69.50 -10.38
CA GLN A 133 88.46 -70.26 -11.53
C GLN A 133 89.99 -70.31 -11.55
N ALA A 134 90.66 -69.18 -11.29
CA ALA A 134 92.12 -69.15 -11.17
C ALA A 134 92.64 -70.03 -10.02
N PHE A 135 91.94 -70.04 -8.88
CA PHE A 135 92.26 -70.93 -7.77
C PHE A 135 92.04 -72.41 -8.12
N LEU A 136 90.90 -72.76 -8.72
CA LEU A 136 90.60 -74.13 -9.17
C LEU A 136 91.63 -74.63 -10.19
N GLY A 137 92.10 -73.78 -11.10
CA GLY A 137 93.20 -74.12 -12.01
C GLY A 137 94.49 -74.46 -11.27
N LYS A 138 94.83 -73.71 -10.21
CA LYS A 138 95.96 -74.03 -9.33
C LYS A 138 95.76 -75.35 -8.60
N VAL A 139 94.58 -75.59 -8.03
CA VAL A 139 94.28 -76.86 -7.33
C VAL A 139 94.32 -78.05 -8.28
N ALA A 140 93.75 -77.94 -9.48
CA ALA A 140 93.82 -78.99 -10.50
C ALA A 140 95.27 -79.30 -10.90
N SER A 141 96.13 -78.28 -11.01
CA SER A 141 97.56 -78.48 -11.27
C SER A 141 98.29 -79.20 -10.12
N LEU A 142 97.88 -78.98 -8.87
CA LEU A 142 98.44 -79.64 -7.69
C LEU A 142 97.95 -81.09 -7.57
N LEU A 143 96.67 -81.34 -7.87
CA LEU A 143 96.06 -82.67 -7.82
C LEU A 143 96.46 -83.57 -8.99
N GLN A 144 96.99 -83.01 -10.08
CA GLN A 144 97.54 -83.79 -11.20
C GLN A 144 98.85 -84.52 -10.83
N VAL A 145 99.43 -84.23 -9.66
CA VAL A 145 100.58 -84.95 -9.10
C VAL A 145 100.10 -85.93 -8.03
N LYS A 146 99.91 -87.18 -8.47
CA LYS A 146 99.92 -88.44 -7.69
C LYS A 146 98.90 -88.54 -6.56
N SER A 147 97.90 -89.40 -6.76
CA SER A 147 97.10 -89.98 -5.69
C SER A 147 97.02 -91.50 -5.86
N GLU A 148 98.12 -92.17 -5.57
CA GLU A 148 98.11 -93.60 -5.22
C GLU A 148 98.03 -93.70 -3.70
N THR A 149 97.26 -94.69 -3.24
CA THR A 149 97.11 -95.18 -1.87
C THR A 149 96.01 -94.54 -1.02
N VAL A 150 94.78 -95.01 -1.23
CA VAL A 150 93.70 -94.95 -0.24
C VAL A 150 93.98 -96.01 0.82
N VAL A 151 94.24 -95.58 2.05
CA VAL A 151 94.28 -96.44 3.24
C VAL A 151 92.89 -96.47 3.86
N VAL A 152 92.38 -97.68 4.10
CA VAL A 152 91.05 -97.94 4.66
C VAL A 152 91.05 -97.66 6.19
N PRO A 153 90.04 -96.96 6.75
CA PRO A 153 90.00 -96.60 8.18
C PRO A 153 89.59 -97.78 9.07
N THR A 154 90.01 -97.75 10.33
CA THR A 154 89.76 -98.80 11.34
C THR A 154 88.45 -98.51 12.11
N GLU A 155 87.82 -99.51 12.73
CA GLU A 155 86.51 -99.42 13.43
C GLU A 155 86.40 -98.27 14.46
N ARG A 156 87.51 -97.93 15.13
CA ARG A 156 87.59 -96.77 16.04
C ARG A 156 87.43 -95.43 15.33
N ASP A 157 87.91 -95.33 14.10
CA ASP A 157 87.78 -94.15 13.26
C ASP A 157 86.32 -93.98 12.80
N VAL A 158 85.63 -95.07 12.50
CA VAL A 158 84.20 -95.05 12.12
C VAL A 158 83.32 -94.61 13.29
N LEU A 159 83.55 -95.12 14.50
CA LEU A 159 82.78 -94.72 15.68
C LEU A 159 83.01 -93.24 16.04
N HIS A 160 84.26 -92.78 16.01
CA HIS A 160 84.59 -91.37 16.23
C HIS A 160 83.95 -90.46 15.15
N VAL A 161 83.90 -90.91 13.90
CA VAL A 161 83.22 -90.17 12.82
C VAL A 161 81.70 -90.13 13.04
N VAL A 162 81.07 -91.21 13.48
CA VAL A 162 79.62 -91.26 13.76
C VAL A 162 79.27 -90.39 14.96
N GLU A 163 80.05 -90.45 16.04
CA GLU A 163 79.83 -89.65 17.24
C GLU A 163 80.01 -88.15 16.94
N ASN A 164 81.03 -87.80 16.15
CA ASN A 164 81.21 -86.43 15.67
C ASN A 164 80.07 -85.98 14.75
N LEU A 165 79.61 -86.82 13.81
CA LEU A 165 78.48 -86.47 12.93
C LEU A 165 77.18 -86.26 13.72
N CYS A 166 76.92 -87.08 14.74
CA CYS A 166 75.76 -86.97 15.60
C CYS A 166 75.82 -85.70 16.45
N ASN A 167 76.98 -85.40 17.05
CA ASN A 167 77.17 -84.18 17.83
C ASN A 167 77.07 -82.93 16.94
N GLU A 168 77.67 -82.94 15.75
CA GLU A 168 77.53 -81.84 14.78
C GLU A 168 76.08 -81.62 14.34
N ARG A 169 75.31 -82.69 14.10
CA ARG A 169 73.90 -82.59 13.73
C ARG A 169 73.03 -82.11 14.89
N LEU A 170 73.28 -82.58 16.12
CA LEU A 170 72.57 -82.12 17.31
C LEU A 170 72.86 -80.65 17.58
N SER A 171 74.12 -80.23 17.58
CA SER A 171 74.49 -78.81 17.72
C SER A 171 73.92 -77.94 16.59
N ASN A 172 73.82 -78.46 15.36
CA ASN A 172 73.17 -77.75 14.25
C ASN A 172 71.66 -77.60 14.47
N MET A 173 70.98 -78.67 14.92
CA MET A 173 69.54 -78.65 15.24
C MET A 173 69.24 -77.71 16.40
N GLU A 174 70.05 -77.73 17.46
CA GLU A 174 69.94 -76.82 18.61
C GLU A 174 70.15 -75.36 18.19
N ALA A 175 71.18 -75.08 17.39
CA ALA A 175 71.41 -73.73 16.85
C ALA A 175 70.25 -73.26 15.96
N ARG A 176 69.65 -74.15 15.16
CA ARG A 176 68.46 -73.84 14.36
C ARG A 176 67.23 -73.61 15.21
N LEU A 177 67.00 -74.41 16.25
CA LEU A 177 65.90 -74.22 17.20
C LEU A 177 66.03 -72.90 17.95
N ALA A 178 67.23 -72.55 18.42
CA ALA A 178 67.51 -71.27 19.06
C ALA A 178 67.20 -70.10 18.10
N ARG A 179 67.68 -70.16 16.85
CA ARG A 179 67.39 -69.13 15.84
C ARG A 179 65.90 -69.00 15.54
N VAL A 180 65.18 -70.11 15.38
CA VAL A 180 63.74 -70.06 15.11
C VAL A 180 62.97 -69.53 16.32
N SER A 181 63.38 -69.89 17.54
CA SER A 181 62.77 -69.37 18.77
C SER A 181 63.00 -67.86 18.93
N GLU A 182 64.19 -67.37 18.62
CA GLU A 182 64.53 -65.94 18.64
C GLU A 182 63.70 -65.19 17.59
N GLN A 183 63.66 -65.68 16.35
CA GLN A 183 62.84 -65.11 15.28
C GLN A 183 61.34 -65.10 15.62
N LEU A 184 60.83 -66.14 16.26
CA LEU A 184 59.43 -66.18 16.70
C LEU A 184 59.16 -65.13 17.77
N SER A 185 60.08 -64.96 18.74
CA SER A 185 59.98 -63.92 19.76
C SER A 185 59.95 -62.52 19.12
N GLU A 186 60.89 -62.22 18.23
CA GLU A 186 60.94 -60.96 17.49
C GLU A 186 59.65 -60.71 16.70
N GLN A 187 59.12 -61.73 16.00
CA GLN A 187 57.87 -61.62 15.27
C GLN A 187 56.67 -61.35 16.19
N THR A 188 56.59 -62.00 17.36
CA THR A 188 55.50 -61.75 18.31
C THR A 188 55.53 -60.34 18.87
N GLU A 189 56.71 -59.79 19.17
CA GLU A 189 56.87 -58.41 19.62
C GLU A 189 56.46 -57.40 18.54
N LEU A 190 56.89 -57.62 17.30
CA LEU A 190 56.49 -56.81 16.14
C LEU A 190 54.98 -56.84 15.92
N HIS A 191 54.36 -58.02 15.99
CA HIS A 191 52.91 -58.17 15.89
C HIS A 191 52.18 -57.44 17.01
N HIS A 192 52.64 -57.56 18.26
CA HIS A 192 52.05 -56.85 19.38
C HIS A 192 52.16 -55.33 19.21
N SER A 193 53.32 -54.83 18.80
CA SER A 193 53.53 -53.40 18.50
C SER A 193 52.65 -52.91 17.34
N ALA A 194 52.51 -53.70 16.28
CA ALA A 194 51.63 -53.38 15.16
C ALA A 194 50.14 -53.34 15.59
N ALA A 195 49.70 -54.29 16.42
CA ALA A 195 48.34 -54.32 16.95
C ALA A 195 48.04 -53.11 17.85
N GLN A 196 48.96 -52.75 18.76
CA GLN A 196 48.80 -51.55 19.59
C GLN A 196 48.71 -50.27 18.76
N ARG A 197 49.53 -50.14 17.71
CA ARG A 197 49.46 -49.00 16.79
C ARG A 197 48.15 -48.97 16.01
N ALA A 198 47.64 -50.12 15.59
CA ALA A 198 46.35 -50.23 14.91
C ALA A 198 45.20 -49.79 15.84
N GLU A 199 45.16 -50.28 17.08
CA GLU A 199 44.15 -49.87 18.07
C GLU A 199 44.18 -48.36 18.35
N LEU A 200 45.36 -47.76 18.47
CA LEU A 200 45.49 -46.33 18.67
C LEU A 200 44.96 -45.54 17.47
N ALA A 201 45.29 -45.99 16.25
CA ALA A 201 44.79 -45.39 15.02
C ALA A 201 43.26 -45.51 14.90
N GLU A 202 42.68 -46.66 15.28
CA GLU A 202 41.24 -46.86 15.28
C GLU A 202 40.53 -45.91 16.27
N ARG A 203 41.07 -45.75 17.48
CA ARG A 203 40.54 -44.79 18.46
C ARG A 203 40.60 -43.35 17.94
N GLN A 204 41.69 -42.97 17.29
CA GLN A 204 41.84 -41.64 16.67
C GLN A 204 40.82 -41.43 15.55
N VAL A 205 40.64 -42.43 14.68
CA VAL A 205 39.63 -42.35 13.61
C VAL A 205 38.23 -42.25 14.18
N HIS A 206 37.92 -42.96 15.27
CA HIS A 206 36.63 -42.87 15.94
C HIS A 206 36.38 -41.48 16.53
N ASP A 207 37.35 -40.90 17.25
CA ASP A 207 37.25 -39.54 17.79
C ASP A 207 37.05 -38.50 16.67
N LEU A 208 37.84 -38.60 15.60
CA LEU A 208 37.71 -37.69 14.44
C LEU A 208 36.34 -37.82 13.77
N ARG A 209 35.78 -39.03 13.65
CA ARG A 209 34.43 -39.25 13.11
C ARG A 209 33.36 -38.63 14.00
N GLN A 210 33.47 -38.77 15.32
CA GLN A 210 32.52 -38.18 16.26
C GLN A 210 32.57 -36.65 16.19
N ARG A 211 33.76 -36.06 16.16
CA ARG A 211 33.95 -34.61 16.03
C ARG A 211 33.45 -34.08 14.70
N LEU A 212 33.69 -34.81 13.61
CA LEU A 212 33.15 -34.47 12.29
C LEU A 212 31.63 -34.47 12.32
N HIS A 213 31.01 -35.53 12.87
CA HIS A 213 29.56 -35.63 12.98
C HIS A 213 28.95 -34.48 13.79
N MET A 214 29.57 -34.12 14.93
CA MET A 214 29.13 -32.97 15.73
C MET A 214 29.20 -31.67 14.91
N ALA A 215 30.31 -31.41 14.22
CA ALA A 215 30.46 -30.23 13.38
C ALA A 215 29.45 -30.19 12.22
N GLU A 216 29.15 -31.33 11.59
CA GLU A 216 28.10 -31.45 10.56
C GLU A 216 26.73 -31.10 11.12
N THR A 217 26.38 -31.61 12.31
CA THR A 217 25.10 -31.29 12.96
C THR A 217 25.00 -29.81 13.35
N GLU A 218 26.07 -29.23 13.90
CA GLU A 218 26.12 -27.80 14.23
C GLU A 218 25.95 -26.95 12.97
N LEU A 219 26.63 -27.29 11.88
CA LEU A 219 26.50 -26.59 10.60
C LEU A 219 25.07 -26.66 10.04
N LEU A 220 24.43 -27.83 10.10
CA LEU A 220 23.04 -28.00 9.69
C LEU A 220 22.09 -27.14 10.54
N THR A 221 22.26 -27.13 11.86
CA THR A 221 21.43 -26.30 12.74
C THR A 221 21.64 -24.80 12.49
N ALA A 222 22.88 -24.37 12.27
CA ALA A 222 23.20 -22.99 11.92
C ALA A 222 22.60 -22.58 10.57
N HIS A 223 22.58 -23.49 9.59
CA HIS A 223 21.94 -23.25 8.30
C HIS A 223 20.43 -23.01 8.43
N VAL A 224 19.73 -23.88 9.17
CA VAL A 224 18.29 -23.73 9.43
C VAL A 224 17.99 -22.42 10.18
N GLN A 225 18.81 -22.05 11.17
CA GLN A 225 18.67 -20.78 11.88
C GLN A 225 18.87 -19.57 10.95
N ARG A 226 19.89 -19.61 10.10
CA ARG A 226 20.17 -18.55 9.13
C ARG A 226 19.02 -18.39 8.13
N ASP A 227 18.45 -19.50 7.67
CA ASP A 227 17.31 -19.47 6.75
C ASP A 227 16.06 -18.89 7.43
N GLY A 228 15.81 -19.24 8.70
CA GLY A 228 14.75 -18.61 9.49
C GLY A 228 14.94 -17.10 9.67
N LEU A 229 16.16 -16.66 9.95
CA LEU A 229 16.50 -15.22 10.02
C LEU A 229 16.33 -14.52 8.67
N ARG A 230 16.70 -15.18 7.57
CA ARG A 230 16.53 -14.66 6.21
C ARG A 230 15.06 -14.48 5.86
N GLN A 231 14.21 -15.47 6.12
CA GLN A 231 12.77 -15.37 5.89
C GLN A 231 12.13 -14.24 6.70
N SER A 232 12.54 -14.11 7.97
CA SER A 232 12.10 -13.01 8.84
C SER A 232 12.53 -11.64 8.28
N LYS A 233 13.77 -11.52 7.82
CA LYS A 233 14.28 -10.30 7.18
C LYS A 233 13.49 -9.94 5.93
N GLU A 234 13.27 -10.89 5.02
CA GLU A 234 12.49 -10.69 3.80
C GLU A 234 11.04 -10.25 4.12
N HIS A 235 10.43 -10.81 5.18
CA HIS A 235 9.11 -10.40 5.65
C HIS A 235 9.09 -8.94 6.17
N TYR A 236 10.09 -8.54 6.94
CA TYR A 236 10.20 -7.16 7.44
C TYR A 236 10.50 -6.15 6.32
N GLU A 237 11.37 -6.51 5.38
CA GLU A 237 11.65 -5.67 4.20
C GLU A 237 10.37 -5.47 3.37
N GLY A 238 9.62 -6.53 3.08
CA GLY A 238 8.34 -6.42 2.38
C GLY A 238 7.29 -5.59 3.14
N PHE A 239 7.26 -5.65 4.47
CA PHE A 239 6.40 -4.77 5.28
C PHE A 239 6.79 -3.29 5.17
N VAL A 240 8.09 -2.99 5.18
CA VAL A 240 8.61 -1.63 5.03
C VAL A 240 8.35 -1.07 3.63
N GLU A 241 8.46 -1.90 2.58
CA GLU A 241 8.08 -1.54 1.22
C GLU A 241 6.59 -1.19 1.13
N GLN A 242 5.70 -2.01 1.69
CA GLN A 242 4.26 -1.73 1.73
C GLN A 242 3.92 -0.44 2.48
N LEU A 243 4.61 -0.14 3.58
CA LEU A 243 4.46 1.13 4.28
C LEU A 243 4.94 2.30 3.43
N SER A 244 6.06 2.14 2.72
CA SER A 244 6.61 3.16 1.84
C SER A 244 5.67 3.50 0.69
N GLU A 245 5.02 2.48 0.12
CA GLU A 245 3.99 2.63 -0.91
C GLU A 245 2.76 3.36 -0.35
N ARG A 246 2.18 2.88 0.77
CA ARG A 246 1.00 3.51 1.38
C ARG A 246 1.22 4.96 1.80
N MET A 247 2.46 5.36 2.07
CA MET A 247 2.82 6.72 2.45
C MET A 247 3.32 7.59 1.27
N ASN A 248 3.35 7.03 0.06
CA ASN A 248 3.87 7.63 -1.18
C ASN A 248 5.31 8.15 -1.04
N ILE A 249 6.19 7.37 -0.41
CA ILE A 249 7.62 7.69 -0.25
C ILE A 249 8.55 6.68 -0.94
N GLU A 250 7.99 5.74 -1.69
CA GLU A 250 8.72 4.68 -2.42
C GLU A 250 9.88 5.19 -3.29
N ASN A 251 9.70 6.30 -4.01
CA ASN A 251 10.75 6.87 -4.87
C ASN A 251 11.96 7.40 -4.07
N ILE A 252 11.73 7.86 -2.84
CA ILE A 252 12.80 8.33 -1.95
C ILE A 252 13.38 7.15 -1.17
N ALA A 253 12.53 6.20 -0.78
CA ALA A 253 12.92 4.99 -0.07
C ALA A 253 13.79 4.04 -0.92
N ALA A 254 13.61 4.02 -2.24
CA ALA A 254 14.35 3.16 -3.16
C ALA A 254 15.87 3.37 -3.11
N ASP A 255 16.32 4.60 -2.82
CA ASP A 255 17.74 4.97 -2.75
C ASP A 255 18.32 4.90 -1.32
N LEU A 256 17.50 4.54 -0.33
CA LEU A 256 17.87 4.56 1.09
C LEU A 256 18.12 3.14 1.63
N SER A 257 19.03 3.04 2.60
CA SER A 257 19.18 1.82 3.39
C SER A 257 17.98 1.60 4.31
N PHE A 258 17.72 0.35 4.69
CA PHE A 258 16.58 -0.03 5.53
C PHE A 258 16.39 0.87 6.78
N ASP A 259 17.46 1.14 7.53
CA ASP A 259 17.42 2.01 8.72
C ASP A 259 17.03 3.46 8.39
N MET A 260 17.48 3.96 7.24
CA MET A 260 17.14 5.31 6.79
C MET A 260 15.70 5.37 6.28
N THR A 261 15.24 4.33 5.58
CA THR A 261 13.85 4.16 5.15
C THR A 261 12.91 4.13 6.36
N LEU A 262 13.28 3.44 7.45
CA LEU A 262 12.52 3.45 8.69
C LEU A 262 12.42 4.85 9.32
N LYS A 263 13.53 5.60 9.37
CA LYS A 263 13.51 6.99 9.86
C LYS A 263 12.68 7.91 8.97
N LEU A 264 12.71 7.69 7.65
CA LEU A 264 11.89 8.42 6.69
C LEU A 264 10.40 8.14 6.91
N ILE A 265 10.01 6.87 7.06
CA ILE A 265 8.65 6.45 7.42
C ILE A 265 8.22 7.14 8.72
N GLN A 266 9.06 7.11 9.76
CA GLN A 266 8.74 7.74 11.04
C GLN A 266 8.50 9.24 10.90
N SER A 267 9.36 9.95 10.17
CA SER A 267 9.21 11.38 9.90
C SER A 267 7.94 11.67 9.10
N ARG A 268 7.64 10.84 8.09
CA ARG A 268 6.44 10.95 7.26
C ARG A 268 5.16 10.75 8.06
N VAL A 269 5.13 9.77 8.96
CA VAL A 269 4.01 9.55 9.89
C VAL A 269 3.79 10.78 10.76
N GLN A 270 4.85 11.32 11.36
CA GLN A 270 4.76 12.51 12.19
C GLN A 270 4.24 13.72 11.41
N GLN A 271 4.68 13.89 10.15
CA GLN A 271 4.18 14.93 9.27
C GLN A 271 2.68 14.75 8.96
N LEU A 272 2.24 13.54 8.61
CA LEU A 272 0.83 13.25 8.32
C LEU A 272 -0.07 13.53 9.54
N ILE A 273 0.39 13.16 10.74
CA ILE A 273 -0.32 13.48 11.99
C ILE A 273 -0.47 14.99 12.18
N GLN A 274 0.59 15.76 11.94
CA GLN A 274 0.54 17.22 12.06
C GLN A 274 -0.40 17.85 11.01
N GLN A 275 -0.39 17.34 9.78
CA GLN A 275 -1.28 17.79 8.71
C GLN A 275 -2.75 17.52 9.04
N GLU A 276 -3.05 16.31 9.52
CA GLU A 276 -4.40 15.94 9.96
C GLU A 276 -4.87 16.81 11.14
N ALA A 277 -4.00 17.03 12.12
CA ALA A 277 -4.32 17.89 13.27
C ALA A 277 -4.63 19.33 12.84
N ALA A 278 -3.87 19.89 11.90
CA ALA A 278 -4.13 21.22 11.35
C ALA A 278 -5.46 21.28 10.59
N ALA A 279 -5.73 20.30 9.72
CA ALA A 279 -6.98 20.21 8.96
C ALA A 279 -8.21 20.09 9.88
N LEU A 280 -8.10 19.34 10.98
CA LEU A 280 -9.15 19.24 11.99
C LEU A 280 -9.43 20.58 12.69
N VAL A 281 -8.38 21.35 13.01
CA VAL A 281 -8.54 22.68 13.61
C VAL A 281 -9.23 23.64 12.64
N GLU A 282 -8.84 23.65 11.36
CA GLU A 282 -9.50 24.44 10.32
C GLU A 282 -10.97 24.07 10.13
N SER A 283 -11.28 22.77 10.08
CA SER A 283 -12.65 22.25 10.00
C SER A 283 -13.49 22.68 11.22
N ARG A 284 -12.91 22.64 12.42
CA ARG A 284 -13.55 23.14 13.65
C ARG A 284 -13.82 24.64 13.57
N HIS A 285 -12.89 25.44 13.06
CA HIS A 285 -13.08 26.87 12.86
C HIS A 285 -14.18 27.17 11.84
N LEU A 286 -14.22 26.46 10.71
CA LEU A 286 -15.27 26.59 9.69
C LEU A 286 -16.63 26.23 10.28
N THR A 287 -16.72 25.11 11.00
CA THR A 287 -17.95 24.66 11.67
C THR A 287 -18.45 25.73 12.65
N SER A 288 -17.55 26.28 13.47
CA SER A 288 -17.90 27.34 14.43
C SER A 288 -18.35 28.64 13.74
N SER A 289 -17.75 28.98 12.59
CA SER A 289 -18.17 30.11 11.77
C SER A 289 -19.57 29.92 11.18
N LEU A 290 -19.83 28.74 10.61
CA LEU A 290 -21.13 28.37 10.05
C LEU A 290 -22.22 28.34 11.14
N GLN A 291 -21.93 27.81 12.32
CA GLN A 291 -22.85 27.84 13.47
C GLN A 291 -23.21 29.27 13.87
N ARG A 292 -22.24 30.20 13.90
CA ARG A 292 -22.51 31.62 14.18
C ARG A 292 -23.39 32.28 13.11
N LYS A 293 -23.11 32.01 11.83
CA LYS A 293 -23.94 32.51 10.72
C LYS A 293 -25.36 31.96 10.79
N LEU A 294 -25.51 30.67 11.06
CA LEU A 294 -26.81 30.02 11.22
C LEU A 294 -27.62 30.65 12.36
N LYS A 295 -26.98 30.87 13.52
CA LYS A 295 -27.61 31.55 14.66
C LYS A 295 -28.09 32.95 14.27
N SER A 296 -27.24 33.74 13.63
CA SER A 296 -27.60 35.09 13.16
C SER A 296 -28.75 35.09 12.16
N GLN A 297 -28.77 34.16 11.20
CA GLN A 297 -29.87 34.02 10.24
C GLN A 297 -31.17 33.60 10.92
N LYS A 298 -31.10 32.70 11.91
CA LYS A 298 -32.26 32.30 12.73
C LYS A 298 -32.83 33.49 13.50
N ASP A 299 -32.00 34.24 14.20
CA ASP A 299 -32.41 35.43 14.95
C ASP A 299 -33.05 36.49 14.02
N GLN A 300 -32.48 36.68 12.81
CA GLN A 300 -33.05 37.58 11.80
C GLN A 300 -34.42 37.10 11.30
N LEU A 301 -34.59 35.79 11.10
CA LEU A 301 -35.86 35.20 10.67
C LEU A 301 -36.93 35.33 11.76
N GLU A 302 -36.58 35.09 13.03
CA GLU A 302 -37.47 35.29 14.17
C GLU A 302 -37.91 36.75 14.30
N SER A 303 -36.98 37.71 14.17
CA SER A 303 -37.29 39.15 14.17
C SER A 303 -38.25 39.54 13.04
N LYS A 304 -38.00 39.08 11.81
CA LYS A 304 -38.94 39.30 10.68
C LYS A 304 -40.29 38.62 10.91
N GLY A 305 -40.29 37.43 11.51
CA GLY A 305 -41.52 36.71 11.89
C GLY A 305 -42.37 37.51 12.88
N LEU A 306 -41.77 38.09 13.90
CA LEU A 306 -42.43 38.99 14.85
C LEU A 306 -42.98 40.23 14.14
N HIS A 307 -42.22 40.84 13.23
CA HIS A 307 -42.70 41.97 12.45
C HIS A 307 -43.92 41.62 11.58
N VAL A 308 -43.91 40.47 10.91
CA VAL A 308 -45.06 39.97 10.14
C VAL A 308 -46.26 39.73 11.04
N GLN A 309 -46.08 39.17 12.24
CA GLN A 309 -47.18 39.02 13.20
C GLN A 309 -47.78 40.36 13.64
N LEU A 310 -46.94 41.37 13.91
CA LEU A 310 -47.40 42.71 14.26
C LEU A 310 -48.17 43.37 13.12
N LEU A 311 -47.67 43.26 11.88
CA LEU A 311 -48.35 43.78 10.69
C LEU A 311 -49.70 43.09 10.50
N ARG A 312 -49.76 41.76 10.63
CA ARG A 312 -51.03 41.02 10.56
C ARG A 312 -52.02 41.52 11.61
N LYS A 313 -51.59 41.71 12.86
CA LYS A 313 -52.42 42.28 13.93
C LYS A 313 -52.92 43.68 13.57
N LYS A 314 -52.05 44.55 13.05
CA LYS A 314 -52.43 45.91 12.65
C LYS A 314 -53.42 45.94 11.49
N VAL A 315 -53.25 45.05 10.50
CA VAL A 315 -54.21 44.89 9.41
C VAL A 315 -55.57 44.47 9.95
N SER A 316 -55.62 43.47 10.84
CA SER A 316 -56.87 43.06 11.48
C SER A 316 -57.52 44.19 12.30
N GLU A 317 -56.74 44.99 13.05
CA GLU A 317 -57.25 46.17 13.75
C GLU A 317 -57.85 47.20 12.79
N LEU A 318 -57.17 47.51 11.68
CA LEU A 318 -57.65 48.45 10.66
C LEU A 318 -58.90 47.92 9.92
N GLU A 319 -58.98 46.62 9.67
CA GLU A 319 -60.17 46.00 9.09
C GLU A 319 -61.37 46.09 10.04
N GLU A 320 -61.17 45.86 11.33
CA GLU A 320 -62.22 46.02 12.34
C GLU A 320 -62.64 47.50 12.52
N GLU A 321 -61.69 48.44 12.51
CA GLU A 321 -61.96 49.88 12.53
C GLU A 321 -62.74 50.33 11.30
N LYS A 322 -62.35 49.85 10.10
CA LYS A 322 -63.10 50.09 8.86
C LYS A 322 -64.52 49.53 8.93
N LYS A 323 -64.71 48.31 9.44
CA LYS A 323 -66.05 47.74 9.64
C LYS A 323 -66.89 48.58 10.60
N ARG A 324 -66.31 49.05 11.72
CA ARG A 324 -66.98 49.94 12.67
C ARG A 324 -67.40 51.26 12.01
N HIS A 325 -66.49 51.92 11.30
CA HIS A 325 -66.78 53.15 10.56
C HIS A 325 -67.88 52.94 9.52
N SER A 326 -67.81 51.86 8.73
CA SER A 326 -68.87 51.55 7.76
C SER A 326 -70.23 51.28 8.44
N GLY A 327 -70.23 50.65 9.62
CA GLY A 327 -71.44 50.45 10.42
C GLY A 327 -72.00 51.75 11.00
N GLU A 328 -71.13 52.68 11.41
CA GLU A 328 -71.51 54.02 11.86
C GLU A 328 -72.05 54.88 10.72
N GLU A 329 -71.39 54.87 9.56
CA GLU A 329 -71.89 55.49 8.33
C GLU A 329 -73.26 54.92 7.96
N ASP A 330 -73.43 53.60 7.93
CA ASP A 330 -74.72 52.97 7.65
C ASP A 330 -75.81 53.41 8.64
N ASN A 331 -75.48 53.55 9.92
CA ASN A 331 -76.43 54.00 10.94
C ASN A 331 -76.78 55.49 10.75
N ALA A 332 -75.79 56.34 10.46
CA ALA A 332 -76.00 57.74 10.12
C ALA A 332 -76.88 57.88 8.86
N HIS A 333 -76.64 57.07 7.82
CA HIS A 333 -77.47 57.03 6.61
C HIS A 333 -78.91 56.59 6.92
N ARG A 334 -79.12 55.64 7.83
CA ARG A 334 -80.46 55.24 8.28
C ARG A 334 -81.17 56.38 9.03
N GLU A 335 -80.48 57.08 9.91
CA GLU A 335 -81.04 58.23 10.63
C GLU A 335 -81.37 59.39 9.69
N VAL A 336 -80.49 59.72 8.74
CA VAL A 336 -80.77 60.72 7.69
C VAL A 336 -82.01 60.34 6.90
N LYS A 337 -82.15 59.07 6.48
CA LYS A 337 -83.37 58.60 5.79
C LYS A 337 -84.63 58.71 6.65
N LYS A 338 -84.55 58.46 7.97
CA LYS A 338 -85.69 58.65 8.88
C LYS A 338 -86.08 60.13 9.00
N LEU A 339 -85.09 61.00 9.16
CA LEU A 339 -85.29 62.45 9.23
C LEU A 339 -85.85 63.00 7.92
N GLN A 340 -85.36 62.55 6.77
CA GLN A 340 -85.92 62.89 5.46
C GLN A 340 -87.40 62.50 5.36
N LYS A 341 -87.77 61.27 5.74
CA LYS A 341 -89.19 60.85 5.77
C LYS A 341 -90.03 61.72 6.71
N ARG A 342 -89.48 62.17 7.82
CA ARG A 342 -90.18 63.05 8.77
C ARG A 342 -90.32 64.47 8.21
N LEU A 343 -89.29 64.98 7.53
CA LEU A 343 -89.32 66.24 6.79
C LEU A 343 -90.37 66.20 5.69
N GLU A 344 -90.45 65.13 4.91
CA GLU A 344 -91.48 64.94 3.88
C GLU A 344 -92.89 64.93 4.48
N ARG A 345 -93.11 64.22 5.60
CA ARG A 345 -94.39 64.26 6.33
C ARG A 345 -94.75 65.66 6.78
N LEU A 346 -93.83 66.36 7.44
CA LEU A 346 -94.03 67.74 7.89
C LEU A 346 -94.26 68.70 6.71
N GLN A 347 -93.58 68.52 5.59
CA GLN A 347 -93.83 69.30 4.37
C GLN A 347 -95.21 69.02 3.79
N ASN A 348 -95.68 67.77 3.81
CA ASN A 348 -97.03 67.42 3.37
C ASN A 348 -98.10 67.99 4.30
N GLU A 349 -97.90 67.94 5.61
CA GLU A 349 -98.75 68.60 6.59
C GLU A 349 -98.74 70.14 6.41
N LEU A 350 -97.58 70.73 6.13
CA LEU A 350 -97.47 72.15 5.83
C LEU A 350 -98.18 72.52 4.52
N ARG A 351 -98.11 71.67 3.49
CA ARG A 351 -98.88 71.86 2.24
C ARG A 351 -100.37 71.73 2.51
N ALA A 352 -100.80 70.72 3.27
CA ALA A 352 -102.21 70.53 3.63
C ALA A 352 -102.75 71.72 4.43
N THR A 353 -101.99 72.22 5.41
CA THR A 353 -102.35 73.43 6.16
C THR A 353 -102.29 74.68 5.29
N LYS A 354 -101.36 74.81 4.35
CA LYS A 354 -101.37 75.90 3.36
C LYS A 354 -102.61 75.84 2.47
N VAL A 355 -103.00 74.66 1.98
CA VAL A 355 -104.23 74.47 1.18
C VAL A 355 -105.45 74.84 2.02
N SER A 356 -105.54 74.33 3.26
CA SER A 356 -106.59 74.71 4.19
C SER A 356 -106.58 76.22 4.50
N ASN A 357 -105.42 76.86 4.60
CA ASN A 357 -105.31 78.31 4.83
C ASN A 357 -105.68 79.12 3.58
N THR A 358 -105.36 78.64 2.37
CA THR A 358 -105.87 79.24 1.12
C THR A 358 -107.37 79.05 0.97
N GLU A 359 -107.91 77.92 1.43
CA GLU A 359 -109.34 77.62 1.43
C GLU A 359 -110.08 78.48 2.46
N LEU A 360 -109.54 78.64 3.67
CA LEU A 360 -110.01 79.60 4.66
C LEU A 360 -109.89 81.04 4.17
N LYS A 361 -108.81 81.42 3.47
CA LYS A 361 -108.69 82.74 2.83
C LYS A 361 -109.73 82.94 1.72
N ALA A 362 -110.05 81.90 0.95
CA ALA A 362 -111.11 81.93 -0.05
C ALA A 362 -112.50 82.05 0.61
N GLN A 363 -112.72 81.39 1.75
CA GLN A 363 -113.93 81.57 2.58
C GLN A 363 -114.01 82.98 3.17
N MET A 364 -112.88 83.57 3.56
CA MET A 364 -112.78 84.96 4.05
C MET A 364 -113.03 85.99 2.93
N SER A 365 -112.59 85.73 1.69
CA SER A 365 -112.95 86.59 0.55
C SER A 365 -114.43 86.48 0.19
N HIS A 366 -115.01 85.28 0.28
CA HIS A 366 -116.45 85.09 0.05
C HIS A 366 -117.32 85.75 1.14
N THR A 367 -116.80 85.92 2.36
CA THR A 367 -117.49 86.66 3.44
C THR A 367 -117.26 88.17 3.39
N ASN A 368 -116.19 88.65 2.77
CA ASN A 368 -115.97 90.09 2.53
C ASN A 368 -116.83 90.65 1.39
N GLU A 369 -117.24 89.83 0.42
CA GLU A 369 -118.18 90.25 -0.64
C GLU A 369 -119.64 90.39 -0.15
N LEU A 370 -119.99 89.85 1.02
CA LEU A 370 -121.33 89.96 1.64
C LEU A 370 -121.45 91.07 2.69
N LYS A 371 -120.44 91.94 2.88
CA LYS A 371 -120.43 92.97 3.95
C LYS A 371 -120.02 94.38 3.48
N VAL A 372 -120.42 94.80 2.27
CA VAL A 372 -120.26 96.20 1.79
C VAL A 372 -121.54 97.05 1.96
N GLU A 373 -122.55 96.58 2.70
CA GLU A 373 -123.73 97.40 3.03
C GLU A 373 -124.01 97.39 4.55
N GLY A 374 -123.48 98.39 5.28
CA GLY A 374 -123.92 98.72 6.64
C GLY A 374 -122.83 99.06 7.67
N ARG A 375 -122.53 100.37 7.79
CA ARG A 375 -122.12 101.20 8.96
C ARG A 375 -121.74 100.45 10.28
N GLY A 376 -120.74 100.80 11.09
CA GLY A 376 -119.90 101.99 11.27
C GLY A 376 -119.61 102.17 12.79
N VAL A 377 -118.41 102.68 13.15
CA VAL A 377 -118.05 103.38 14.44
C VAL A 377 -117.85 102.43 15.67
N GLN A 378 -116.88 102.49 16.61
CA GLN A 378 -115.85 103.41 17.17
C GLN A 378 -114.78 102.51 17.90
N ALA A 379 -113.46 102.71 17.82
CA ALA A 379 -112.55 103.59 18.61
C ALA A 379 -111.91 103.01 19.90
N GLY A 380 -110.56 103.14 19.96
CA GLY A 380 -109.70 103.26 21.16
C GLY A 380 -109.10 101.95 21.72
N ASP A 381 -107.87 101.87 22.26
CA ASP A 381 -106.64 102.68 22.26
C ASP A 381 -105.49 101.76 22.79
N LYS A 382 -104.24 102.15 22.46
CA LYS A 382 -102.87 101.72 22.89
C LYS A 382 -102.66 100.70 24.03
N SER A 383 -101.63 99.83 23.92
CA SER A 383 -100.25 100.15 24.38
C SER A 383 -99.21 99.01 24.20
N ARG A 384 -98.07 99.40 23.60
CA ARG A 384 -96.63 99.05 23.76
C ARG A 384 -96.11 97.71 24.36
N GLY A 385 -95.12 97.16 23.61
CA GLY A 385 -93.78 96.68 24.05
C GLY A 385 -93.72 95.28 24.69
N SER A 386 -92.67 94.46 24.53
CA SER A 386 -91.32 94.62 23.98
C SER A 386 -90.64 93.24 23.79
N PHE A 387 -89.63 93.24 22.91
CA PHE A 387 -88.59 92.24 22.64
C PHE A 387 -88.05 91.42 23.82
N SER A 388 -87.59 90.18 23.53
CA SER A 388 -86.19 89.79 23.74
C SER A 388 -85.83 88.50 22.98
N ALA A 389 -84.69 88.54 22.29
CA ALA A 389 -83.98 87.42 21.71
C ALA A 389 -83.17 86.66 22.78
N SER A 390 -82.68 85.47 22.46
CA SER A 390 -81.53 84.85 23.11
C SER A 390 -80.79 84.01 22.07
N PHE A 391 -79.49 84.27 21.97
CA PHE A 391 -78.50 83.44 21.28
C PHE A 391 -78.01 82.35 22.22
#